data_AF-A0A2W5Z2C8-F1
#
_entry.id   AF-A0A2W5Z2C8-F1
#
_cell.length_a   1.000
_cell.length_b   1.000
_cell.length_c   1.000
_cell.angle_alpha   90.00
_cell.angle_beta   90.00
_cell.angle_gamma   90.00
#
_symmetry.space_group_name_H-M   'P 1'
#
loop_
_entity.id
_entity.type
_entity.pdbx_description
1 polymer ?
#
loop_
_entity_poly.entity_id
_entity_poly.type
_entity_poly.pdbx_seq_one_letter_code
_entity_poly.pdbx_strand_id
1 'polypeptide(L)' 'MPTPEELARQNIDALLTQCGWIIQKRSTINLSAGRGIAITEGLLKAGDEVDYLLFVDGKAIGTVEAKPEGFTLTG' A
#
# COMPACT_ATOMS: atom_id res chain seq x y z
N MET A 1 -7.49 20.76 -5.08
CA MET A 1 -6.49 20.00 -5.87
C MET A 1 -5.93 18.94 -4.93
N PRO A 2 -5.78 17.68 -5.36
CA PRO A 2 -5.13 16.65 -4.54
C PRO A 2 -3.70 17.09 -4.20
N THR A 3 -3.20 16.71 -3.01
CA THR A 3 -1.79 16.93 -2.69
C THR A 3 -0.92 16.02 -3.57
N PRO A 4 0.36 16.34 -3.79
CA PRO A 4 1.28 15.46 -4.52
C PRO A 4 1.32 14.02 -3.96
N GLU A 5 1.21 13.86 -2.64
CA GLU A 5 1.14 12.56 -1.96
C GLU A 5 -0.17 11.83 -2.26
N GLU A 6 -1.29 12.56 -2.36
CA GLU A 6 -2.58 11.98 -2.71
C GLU A 6 -2.61 11.50 -4.16
N LEU A 7 -1.95 12.24 -5.07
CA LEU A 7 -1.79 11.84 -6.46
C LEU A 7 -0.89 10.59 -6.58
N ALA A 8 0.20 10.55 -5.81
CA ALA A 8 1.05 9.36 -5.73
C ALA A 8 0.27 8.13 -5.24
N ARG A 9 -0.57 8.27 -4.20
CA ARG A 9 -1.44 7.18 -3.72
C ARG A 9 -2.43 6.70 -4.79
N GLN A 10 -3.07 7.61 -5.51
CA GLN A 10 -3.98 7.25 -6.62
C GLN A 10 -3.26 6.47 -7.73
N ASN A 11 -2.03 6.87 -8.07
CA ASN A 11 -1.21 6.16 -9.05
C ASN A 11 -0.81 4.76 -8.54
N ILE A 12 -0.41 4.64 -7.27
CA ILE A 12 -0.06 3.36 -6.64
C ILE A 12 -1.27 2.42 -6.60
N ASP A 13 -2.46 2.92 -6.23
CA ASP A 13 -3.70 2.14 -6.22
C ASP A 13 -4.01 1.56 -7.61
N ALA A 14 -3.88 2.38 -8.65
CA ALA A 14 -4.10 1.96 -10.02
C ALA A 14 -3.09 0.89 -10.47
N LEU A 15 -1.82 1.02 -10.10
CA LEU A 15 -0.77 0.05 -10.42
C LEU A 15 -0.96 -1.27 -9.67
N LEU A 16 -1.25 -1.22 -8.36
CA LEU A 16 -1.52 -2.40 -7.54
C LEU A 16 -2.72 -3.18 -8.08
N THR A 17 -3.82 -2.49 -8.37
CA THR A 17 -5.02 -3.10 -8.95
C THR A 17 -4.73 -3.76 -10.31
N GLN A 18 -3.97 -3.09 -11.19
CA GLN A 18 -3.55 -3.66 -12.48
C GLN A 18 -2.67 -4.91 -12.33
N CYS A 19 -1.84 -4.96 -11.28
CA CYS A 19 -1.03 -6.12 -10.92
C CYS A 19 -1.83 -7.23 -10.21
N GLY A 20 -3.15 -7.07 -10.03
CA GLY A 20 -4.03 -8.06 -9.43
C GLY A 20 -4.07 -8.05 -7.90
N TRP A 21 -3.59 -6.98 -7.26
CA TRP A 21 -3.67 -6.81 -5.81
C TRP A 21 -5.07 -6.34 -5.41
N ILE A 22 -5.56 -6.90 -4.30
CA ILE A 22 -6.80 -6.45 -3.66
C ILE A 22 -6.42 -5.43 -2.60
N ILE A 23 -6.78 -4.18 -2.83
CA ILE A 23 -6.54 -3.08 -1.90
C ILE A 23 -7.62 -3.08 -0.81
N GLN A 24 -7.21 -3.04 0.45
CA GLN A 24 -8.10 -3.05 1.61
C GLN A 24 -7.65 -2.02 2.64
N LYS A 25 -8.62 -1.46 3.38
CA LYS A 25 -8.32 -0.57 4.50
C LYS A 25 -7.96 -1.38 5.74
N ARG A 26 -7.14 -0.79 6.63
CA ARG A 26 -6.79 -1.41 7.93
C ARG A 26 -8.01 -1.81 8.77
N SER A 27 -9.12 -1.07 8.66
CA SER A 27 -10.36 -1.36 9.40
C SER A 27 -11.15 -2.55 8.88
N THR A 28 -10.90 -3.01 7.65
CA THR A 28 -11.71 -4.04 6.97
C THR A 28 -10.84 -5.16 6.40
N ILE A 29 -9.73 -5.50 7.07
CA ILE A 29 -8.74 -6.44 6.54
C ILE A 29 -9.33 -7.86 6.44
N ASN A 30 -9.28 -8.42 5.24
CA ASN A 30 -9.49 -9.83 4.95
C ASN A 30 -8.31 -10.38 4.13
N LEU A 31 -7.34 -10.99 4.81
CA LEU A 31 -6.17 -11.59 4.16
C LEU A 31 -6.50 -12.80 3.27
N SER A 32 -7.71 -13.36 3.41
CA SER A 32 -8.20 -14.49 2.63
C SER A 32 -9.00 -14.06 1.40
N ALA A 33 -9.17 -12.75 1.14
CA ALA A 33 -9.92 -12.24 -0.01
C ALA A 33 -9.27 -12.58 -1.36
N GLY A 34 -7.99 -12.92 -1.37
CA GLY A 34 -7.25 -13.31 -2.56
C GLY A 34 -5.78 -13.58 -2.24
N ARG A 35 -5.01 -13.89 -3.29
CA ARG A 35 -3.58 -14.22 -3.12
C ARG A 35 -2.74 -13.00 -2.75
N GLY A 36 -2.96 -11.87 -3.40
CA GLY A 36 -2.24 -10.61 -3.17
C GLY A 36 -3.15 -9.56 -2.53
N ILE A 37 -2.81 -9.14 -1.31
CA ILE A 37 -3.57 -8.14 -0.55
C ILE A 37 -2.66 -6.95 -0.23
N ALA A 38 -3.10 -5.74 -0.58
CA ALA A 38 -2.43 -4.50 -0.20
C ALA A 38 -3.27 -3.79 0.87
N ILE A 39 -2.72 -3.58 2.05
CA ILE A 39 -3.41 -2.90 3.15
C ILE A 39 -2.95 -1.45 3.18
N THR A 40 -3.89 -0.51 3.02
CA THR A 40 -3.60 0.93 3.16
C THR A 40 -3.40 1.31 4.62
N GLU A 41 -2.48 2.25 4.90
CA GLU A 41 -2.17 2.74 6.26
C GLU A 41 -1.81 1.56 7.19
N GLY A 42 -0.91 0.69 6.72
CA GLY A 42 -0.49 -0.51 7.43
C GLY A 42 0.32 -0.18 8.67
N LEU A 43 0.08 -0.90 9.78
CA LEU A 43 0.81 -0.73 11.03
C LEU A 43 1.90 -1.82 11.15
N LEU A 44 3.14 -1.39 11.35
CA LEU A 44 4.28 -2.28 11.60
C LEU A 44 4.49 -2.54 13.10
N LYS A 45 5.33 -3.54 13.39
CA LYS A 45 5.80 -3.77 14.77
C LYS A 45 6.59 -2.55 15.22
N ALA A 46 6.29 -2.04 16.42
CA ALA A 46 6.80 -0.78 17.01
C ALA A 46 5.99 0.49 16.72
N GLY A 47 4.89 0.40 15.94
CA GLY A 47 3.95 1.51 15.78
C GLY A 47 4.24 2.42 14.58
N ASP A 48 5.24 2.09 13.76
CA ASP A 48 5.46 2.77 12.49
C ASP A 48 4.31 2.47 11.51
N GLU A 49 3.90 3.49 10.77
CA GLU A 49 2.85 3.39 9.75
C GLU A 49 3.47 3.48 8.36
N VAL A 50 2.95 2.66 7.45
CA VAL A 50 3.35 2.61 6.04
C VAL A 50 2.14 2.84 5.15
N ASP A 51 2.34 3.46 3.98
CA ASP A 51 1.23 3.76 3.08
C ASP A 51 0.54 2.47 2.61
N TYR A 52 1.32 1.45 2.26
CA TYR A 52 0.82 0.13 1.90
C TYR A 52 1.66 -0.97 2.52
N LEU A 53 1.00 -1.93 3.17
CA LEU A 53 1.59 -3.20 3.61
C LEU A 53 1.10 -4.33 2.71
N LEU A 54 2.03 -5.02 2.05
CA LEU A 54 1.73 -6.05 1.05
C LEU A 54 1.77 -7.45 1.66
N PHE A 55 0.75 -8.25 1.34
CA PHE A 55 0.64 -9.65 1.74
C PHE A 55 0.48 -10.57 0.53
N VAL A 56 1.20 -11.69 0.54
CA VAL A 56 1.00 -12.80 -0.38
C VAL A 56 0.73 -14.08 0.41
N ASP A 57 -0.34 -14.79 0.07
CA ASP A 57 -0.74 -16.03 0.75
C ASP A 57 -0.82 -15.85 2.28
N GLY A 58 -1.36 -14.70 2.72
CA GLY A 58 -1.54 -14.34 4.13
C GLY A 58 -0.25 -13.91 4.86
N LYS A 59 0.89 -13.81 4.18
CA LYS A 59 2.17 -13.42 4.77
C LYS A 59 2.61 -12.05 4.29
N ALA A 60 3.04 -11.18 5.20
CA ALA A 60 3.60 -9.89 4.83
C ALA A 60 4.90 -10.08 4.03
N ILE A 61 5.00 -9.44 2.86
CA ILE A 61 6.16 -9.55 1.96
C ILE A 61 6.94 -8.25 1.82
N GLY A 62 6.36 -7.11 2.18
CA GLY A 62 7.02 -5.81 2.04
C GLY A 62 6.06 -4.65 2.18
N THR A 63 6.58 -3.45 2.00
CA THR A 63 5.86 -2.19 2.12
C THR A 63 6.05 -1.35 0.86
N VAL A 64 5.08 -0.50 0.55
CA VAL A 64 5.19 0.53 -0.49
C VAL A 64 4.87 1.87 0.15
N GLU A 65 5.78 2.81 -0.02
CA GLU A 65 5.67 4.18 0.48
C GLU A 65 5.35 5.13 -0.67
N ALA A 66 4.30 5.92 -0.53
CA ALA A 66 4.00 6.99 -1.46
C ALA A 66 5.00 8.12 -1.24
N LYS A 67 5.66 8.55 -2.32
CA LYS A 67 6.52 9.74 -2.32
C LYS A 67 5.88 10.81 -3.22
N PRO A 68 6.01 12.10 -2.87
CA PRO A 68 5.52 13.17 -3.72
C PRO A 68 6.20 13.09 -5.10
N GLU A 69 5.44 13.30 -6.16
CA GLU A 69 5.99 13.35 -7.51
C GLU A 69 7.06 14.45 -7.62
N GLY A 70 8.23 14.12 -8.19
CA GLY A 70 9.37 15.04 -8.33
C GLY A 70 10.45 14.95 -7.26
N PHE A 71 10.29 14.08 -6.25
CA PHE A 71 11.37 13.71 -5.33
C PHE A 71 12.10 12.46 -5.80
N THR A 72 13.43 12.45 -5.64
CA THR A 72 14.26 11.28 -5.93
C THR A 72 13.94 10.17 -4.93
N LEU A 73 13.80 8.93 -5.43
CA LEU A 73 13.73 7.74 -4.59
C LEU A 73 15.13 7.44 -4.03
N THR A 74 15.58 8.22 -3.05
CA THR A 74 16.78 7.91 -2.28
C THR A 74 16.40 7.08 -1.07
N GLY A 75 17.04 5.91 -0.94
CA GLY A 75 17.01 5.01 0.21
C GLY A 75 18.41 4.69 0.66
#